data_AF-A0A059DSE3-F1
#
_entry.id   AF-A0A059DSE3-F1
#
_cell.length_a   1.000
_cell.length_b   1.000
_cell.length_c   1.000
_cell.angle_alpha   90.00
_cell.angle_beta   90.00
_cell.angle_gamma   90.00
#
_symmetry.space_group_name_H-M   'P 1'
#
loop_
_entity.id
_entity.type
_entity.pdbx_description
1 polymer ?
#
loop_
_entity_poly.entity_id
_entity_poly.type
_entity_poly.pdbx_seq_one_letter_code
_entity_poly.pdbx_strand_id
1 'polypeptide(L)'
;MNRLFADQRIRFLFAGGSAAFLNWVVRFPLSMFMPYAAAVTLATAIGMVAGFFLYRNLVFHGSTRSLWLQIRDFIGVNIAAGIITVLSALILSSGPWWPDAYKHFAPGASHMAGIGIGAVINYLGHKAFTFRKSPEQSQPQCGS
;
A
#
# COMPACT_ATOMS: atom_id res chain seq x y z
N MET A 1 15.86 22.11 -4.34
CA MET A 1 14.97 21.20 -3.60
C MET A 1 13.58 20.98 -4.24
N ASN A 2 13.16 21.76 -5.26
CA ASN A 2 11.81 21.65 -5.86
C ASN A 2 11.60 20.57 -6.95
N ARG A 3 12.63 19.86 -7.42
CA ARG A 3 12.46 18.84 -8.50
C ARG A 3 12.25 17.40 -8.01
N LEU A 4 12.56 17.09 -6.75
CA LEU A 4 12.35 15.74 -6.19
C LEU A 4 10.88 15.44 -5.92
N PHE A 5 10.08 16.46 -5.58
CA PHE A 5 8.63 16.33 -5.44
C PHE A 5 7.88 16.38 -6.79
N ALA A 6 8.57 16.51 -7.93
CA ALA A 6 7.94 16.49 -9.24
C ALA A 6 7.67 15.06 -9.75
N ASP A 7 8.38 14.06 -9.22
CA ASP A 7 8.22 12.68 -9.65
C ASP A 7 7.04 12.01 -8.92
N GLN A 8 6.06 11.55 -9.69
CA GLN A 8 4.83 10.92 -9.21
C GLN A 8 5.12 9.69 -8.33
N ARG A 9 6.27 9.05 -8.53
CA ARG A 9 6.74 7.90 -7.73
C ARG A 9 7.17 8.28 -6.31
N ILE A 10 7.78 9.45 -6.12
CA ILE A 10 8.22 9.89 -4.80
C ILE A 10 7.02 10.29 -3.94
N ARG A 11 6.01 10.95 -4.55
CA ARG A 11 4.73 11.21 -3.89
C ARG A 11 3.99 9.91 -3.54
N PHE A 12 4.03 8.93 -4.44
CA PHE A 12 3.48 7.58 -4.21
C PHE A 12 4.12 6.93 -2.97
N LEU A 13 5.45 6.96 -2.88
CA LEU A 13 6.19 6.42 -1.73
C LEU A 13 5.92 7.17 -0.43
N PHE A 14 5.85 8.50 -0.47
CA PHE A 14 5.54 9.30 0.73
C PHE A 14 4.11 9.06 1.23
N ALA A 15 3.13 9.07 0.33
CA ALA A 15 1.73 8.81 0.68
C ALA A 15 1.53 7.37 1.18
N GLY A 16 2.09 6.39 0.48
CA GLY A 16 2.06 4.98 0.87
C GLY A 16 2.82 4.69 2.17
N GLY A 17 4.00 5.29 2.34
CA GLY A 17 4.81 5.15 3.55
C GLY A 17 4.15 5.78 4.77
N SER A 18 3.52 6.95 4.62
CA SER A 18 2.77 7.59 5.71
C SER A 18 1.55 6.77 6.11
N ALA A 19 0.84 6.20 5.13
CA ALA A 19 -0.27 5.28 5.37
C ALA A 19 0.17 3.99 6.07
N ALA A 20 1.30 3.40 5.64
CA ALA A 20 1.91 2.24 6.26
C ALA A 20 2.34 2.51 7.71
N PHE A 21 2.92 3.68 7.97
CA PHE A 21 3.31 4.09 9.32
C PHE A 21 2.08 4.26 10.23
N LEU A 22 1.04 4.95 9.75
CA LEU A 22 -0.23 5.07 10.46
C LEU A 22 -0.85 3.71 10.76
N ASN A 23 -0.87 2.81 9.77
CA ASN A 23 -1.36 1.44 9.92
C ASN A 23 -0.62 0.71 11.07
N TRP A 24 0.71 0.79 11.09
CA TRP A 24 1.51 0.17 12.14
C TRP A 24 1.28 0.79 13.53
N VAL A 25 1.21 2.12 13.61
CA VAL A 25 1.05 2.85 14.89
C VAL A 25 -0.34 2.63 15.48
N VAL A 26 -1.40 2.73 14.68
CA VAL A 26 -2.80 2.60 15.13
C VAL A 26 -3.11 1.20 15.68
N ARG A 27 -2.35 0.19 15.27
CA ARG A 27 -2.48 -1.17 15.76
C ARG A 27 -2.14 -1.32 17.24
N PHE A 28 -1.18 -0.58 17.79
CA PHE A 28 -0.79 -0.68 19.20
C PHE A 28 -1.94 -0.33 20.17
N PRO A 29 -2.59 0.85 20.09
CA PRO A 29 -3.74 1.15 20.94
C PRO A 29 -4.90 0.20 20.66
N LEU A 30 -5.14 -0.20 19.41
CA LEU A 30 -6.19 -1.18 19.09
C LEU A 30 -5.95 -2.52 19.78
N SER A 31 -4.72 -3.01 19.81
CA SER A 31 -4.38 -4.29 20.47
C SER A 31 -4.57 -4.29 21.99
N MET A 32 -4.81 -3.12 22.60
CA MET A 32 -5.20 -3.02 24.01
C MET A 32 -6.69 -3.31 24.23
N PHE A 33 -7.53 -3.08 23.21
CA PHE A 33 -8.99 -3.22 23.30
C PHE A 33 -9.52 -4.47 22.59
N MET A 34 -8.75 -5.08 21.67
CA MET A 34 -9.22 -6.21 20.87
C MET A 34 -8.12 -7.23 20.55
N PRO A 35 -8.48 -8.46 20.17
CA PRO A 35 -7.52 -9.50 19.78
C PRO A 35 -6.67 -9.09 18.58
N TYR A 36 -5.46 -9.66 18.48
CA TYR A 36 -4.48 -9.31 17.44
C TYR A 36 -5.06 -9.31 16.02
N ALA A 37 -5.83 -10.33 15.65
CA ALA A 37 -6.43 -10.41 14.31
C ALA A 37 -7.38 -9.23 14.00
N ALA A 38 -8.23 -8.85 14.97
CA ALA A 38 -9.13 -7.72 14.83
C ALA A 38 -8.34 -6.40 14.77
N ALA A 39 -7.33 -6.24 15.63
CA ALA A 39 -6.50 -5.05 15.68
C ALA A 39 -5.72 -4.83 14.36
N VAL A 40 -5.12 -5.89 13.81
CA VAL A 40 -4.40 -5.83 12.53
C VAL A 40 -5.33 -5.50 11.37
N THR A 41 -6.51 -6.12 11.33
CA THR A 41 -7.49 -5.89 10.26
C THR A 41 -7.98 -4.44 10.29
N LEU A 42 -8.36 -3.93 11.46
CA LEU A 42 -8.88 -2.58 11.59
C LEU A 42 -7.80 -1.51 11.37
N ALA A 43 -6.58 -1.75 11.87
CA ALA A 43 -5.44 -0.89 11.58
C ALA A 43 -5.16 -0.82 10.07
N THR A 44 -5.26 -1.96 9.37
CA THR A 44 -5.04 -2.05 7.93
C THR A 44 -6.12 -1.32 7.14
N ALA A 45 -7.37 -1.39 7.58
CA ALA A 45 -8.47 -0.59 7.03
C ALA A 45 -8.24 0.91 7.23
N ILE A 46 -7.86 1.35 8.44
CA ILE A 46 -7.58 2.76 8.75
C ILE A 46 -6.41 3.28 7.90
N GLY A 47 -5.33 2.50 7.78
CA GLY A 47 -4.19 2.81 6.94
C GLY A 47 -4.57 2.97 5.47
N MET A 48 -5.40 2.08 4.93
CA MET A 48 -5.92 2.19 3.56
C MET A 48 -6.75 3.46 3.35
N VAL A 49 -7.64 3.79 4.29
CA VAL A 49 -8.46 5.00 4.21
C VAL A 49 -7.60 6.26 4.25
N ALA A 50 -6.64 6.34 5.18
CA ALA A 50 -5.69 7.45 5.26
C ALA A 50 -4.84 7.58 3.99
N GLY A 51 -4.38 6.45 3.44
CA GLY A 51 -3.67 6.38 2.18
C GLY A 51 -4.50 6.93 1.02
N PHE A 52 -5.78 6.55 0.92
CA PHE A 52 -6.69 7.08 -0.10
C PHE A 52 -6.81 8.61 -0.02
N PHE A 53 -7.00 9.19 1.16
CA PHE A 53 -7.06 10.65 1.32
C PHE A 53 -5.74 11.35 0.97
N LEU A 54 -4.60 10.77 1.35
CA LEU A 54 -3.28 11.28 0.97
C LEU A 54 -3.06 11.23 -0.55
N TYR A 55 -3.44 10.14 -1.22
CA TYR A 55 -3.38 10.02 -2.68
C TYR A 55 -4.30 11.01 -3.37
N ARG A 56 -5.54 11.14 -2.85
CA ARG A 56 -6.54 12.07 -3.36
C ARG A 56 -5.99 13.51 -3.39
N ASN A 57 -5.31 13.92 -2.32
CA ASN A 57 -4.80 15.29 -2.16
C ASN A 57 -3.46 15.54 -2.89
N LEU A 58 -2.55 14.55 -2.94
CA LEU A 58 -1.19 14.74 -3.45
C LEU A 58 -0.98 14.40 -4.93
N VAL A 59 -1.74 13.45 -5.48
CA VAL A 59 -1.49 12.89 -6.82
C VAL A 59 -2.46 13.42 -7.88
N PHE A 60 -3.69 13.80 -7.53
CA PHE A 60 -4.72 14.17 -8.51
C PHE A 60 -4.68 15.63 -9.02
N HIS A 61 -3.66 16.41 -8.67
CA HIS A 61 -3.42 17.69 -9.33
C HIS A 61 -2.79 17.46 -10.72
N GLY A 62 -3.61 17.26 -11.75
CA GLY A 62 -3.21 17.50 -13.16
C GLY A 62 -2.97 16.29 -14.09
N SER A 63 -3.76 15.21 -14.02
CA SER A 63 -3.65 14.09 -14.98
C SER A 63 -4.78 14.10 -16.02
N THR A 64 -4.42 13.95 -17.31
CA THR A 64 -5.30 13.93 -18.49
C THR A 64 -5.98 12.57 -18.76
N ARG A 65 -5.71 11.53 -17.97
CA ARG A 65 -6.37 10.21 -18.06
C ARG A 65 -7.56 10.15 -17.11
N SER A 66 -8.66 9.52 -17.54
CA SER A 66 -9.89 9.34 -16.76
C SER A 66 -9.59 9.01 -15.29
N LEU A 67 -9.98 9.95 -14.43
CA LEU A 67 -9.76 9.95 -13.00
C LEU A 67 -10.37 8.70 -12.35
N TRP A 68 -11.49 8.23 -12.90
CA TRP A 68 -12.20 7.02 -12.46
C TRP A 68 -11.43 5.73 -12.70
N LEU A 69 -10.75 5.58 -13.85
CA LEU A 69 -9.96 4.38 -14.13
C LEU A 69 -8.74 4.29 -13.21
N GLN A 70 -8.07 5.41 -12.93
CA GLN A 70 -6.95 5.45 -11.98
C GLN A 70 -7.41 5.12 -10.55
N ILE A 71 -8.56 5.65 -10.13
CA ILE A 71 -9.14 5.36 -8.81
C ILE A 71 -9.48 3.88 -8.68
N ARG A 72 -10.17 3.30 -9.67
CA ARG A 72 -10.56 1.88 -9.64
C ARG A 72 -9.35 0.97 -9.52
N ASP A 73 -8.34 1.18 -10.36
CA ASP A 73 -7.14 0.34 -10.37
C ASP A 73 -6.34 0.53 -9.06
N PHE A 74 -6.30 1.75 -8.50
CA PHE A 74 -5.68 2.02 -7.21
C PHE A 74 -6.39 1.36 -6.02
N ILE A 75 -7.72 1.44 -5.98
CA ILE A 75 -8.51 0.78 -4.94
C ILE A 75 -8.37 -0.74 -5.04
N GLY A 76 -8.44 -1.29 -6.26
CA GLY A 76 -8.31 -2.74 -6.48
C GLY A 76 -6.97 -3.30 -6.01
N VAL A 77 -5.87 -2.65 -6.39
CA VAL A 77 -4.52 -3.09 -5.99
C VAL A 77 -4.29 -2.86 -4.49
N ASN A 78 -4.77 -1.76 -3.90
CA ASN A 78 -4.64 -1.54 -2.44
C ASN A 78 -5.43 -2.55 -1.61
N ILE A 79 -6.66 -2.89 -2.00
CA ILE A 79 -7.45 -3.89 -1.28
C ILE A 79 -6.74 -5.24 -1.30
N ALA A 80 -6.25 -5.66 -2.48
CA ALA A 80 -5.49 -6.91 -2.61
C ALA A 80 -4.23 -6.90 -1.74
N ALA A 81 -3.45 -5.81 -1.78
CA ALA A 81 -2.27 -5.63 -0.93
C ALA A 81 -2.61 -5.61 0.56
N GLY A 82 -3.74 -5.02 0.94
CA GLY A 82 -4.26 -4.99 2.30
C GLY A 82 -4.62 -6.38 2.83
N ILE A 83 -5.31 -7.18 2.01
CA ILE A 83 -5.62 -8.58 2.34
C ILE A 83 -4.32 -9.37 2.54
N ILE A 84 -3.35 -9.22 1.63
CA ILE A 84 -2.05 -9.89 1.76
C ILE A 84 -1.33 -9.43 3.02
N THR A 85 -1.36 -8.14 3.35
CA THR A 85 -0.78 -7.59 4.59
C THR A 85 -1.34 -8.28 5.82
N VAL A 86 -2.67 -8.39 5.92
CA VAL A 86 -3.34 -9.04 7.05
C VAL A 86 -3.00 -10.53 7.10
N LEU A 87 -3.11 -11.24 5.97
CA LEU A 87 -2.82 -12.68 5.92
C LEU A 87 -1.36 -12.97 6.29
N SER A 88 -0.41 -12.26 5.71
CA SER A 88 1.00 -12.38 6.05
C SER A 88 1.24 -12.08 7.54
N ALA A 89 0.66 -11.01 8.08
CA ALA A 89 0.81 -10.65 9.48
C ALA A 89 0.25 -11.71 10.45
N LEU A 90 -0.85 -12.38 10.08
CA LEU A 90 -1.43 -13.48 10.85
C LEU A 90 -0.54 -14.72 10.79
N ILE A 91 -0.18 -15.16 9.58
CA ILE A 91 0.63 -16.36 9.35
C ILE A 91 1.98 -16.22 10.06
N LEU A 92 2.68 -15.09 9.85
CA LEU A 92 3.99 -14.85 10.45
C LEU A 92 3.91 -14.81 11.99
N SER A 93 2.80 -14.32 12.56
CA SER A 93 2.65 -14.20 14.01
C SER A 93 2.31 -15.53 14.68
N SER A 94 1.71 -16.49 13.98
CA SER A 94 1.27 -17.77 14.55
C SER A 94 2.23 -18.93 14.29
N GLY A 95 3.31 -18.72 13.53
CA GLY A 95 4.19 -19.82 13.14
C GLY A 95 5.21 -20.25 14.20
N PRO A 96 5.73 -21.48 14.09
CA PRO A 96 6.64 -22.09 15.07
C PRO A 96 8.06 -21.50 15.07
N TRP A 97 8.35 -20.57 14.15
CA TRP A 97 9.67 -19.96 13.95
C TRP A 97 10.04 -18.89 14.98
N TRP A 98 9.13 -18.50 15.88
CA TRP A 98 9.42 -17.56 16.95
C TRP A 98 10.03 -18.26 18.16
N PRO A 99 11.29 -18.00 18.52
CA PRO A 99 11.85 -18.50 19.77
C PRO A 99 11.08 -17.92 20.97
N ASP A 100 10.96 -18.69 22.05
CA ASP A 100 10.19 -18.29 23.25
C ASP A 100 10.59 -16.91 23.78
N ALA A 101 11.89 -16.61 23.76
CA ALA A 101 12.44 -15.33 24.19
C ALA A 101 11.92 -14.11 23.39
N TYR A 102 11.44 -14.31 22.15
CA TYR A 102 11.01 -13.25 21.24
C TYR A 102 9.51 -13.27 20.93
N LYS A 103 8.72 -14.18 21.53
CA LYS A 103 7.27 -14.28 21.30
C LYS A 103 6.52 -12.97 21.60
N HIS A 104 7.00 -12.15 22.51
CA HIS A 104 6.42 -10.84 22.79
C HIS A 104 6.53 -9.86 21.61
N PHE A 105 7.61 -9.94 20.82
CA PHE A 105 7.82 -9.10 19.64
C PHE A 105 7.17 -9.67 18.38
N ALA A 106 6.82 -10.96 18.39
CA ALA A 106 6.28 -11.68 17.24
C ALA A 106 5.10 -10.95 16.56
N PRO A 107 4.09 -10.45 17.28
CA PRO A 107 2.98 -9.75 16.65
C PRO A 107 3.44 -8.45 15.96
N GLY A 108 4.33 -7.69 16.59
CA GLY A 108 4.86 -6.41 16.09
C GLY A 108 5.64 -6.58 14.78
N ALA A 109 6.61 -7.49 14.81
CA ALA A 109 7.45 -7.81 13.67
C ALA A 109 6.67 -8.45 12.52
N SER A 110 5.71 -9.33 12.82
CA SER A 110 4.88 -10.00 11.81
C SER A 110 4.00 -9.00 11.07
N HIS A 111 3.41 -8.03 11.79
CA HIS A 111 2.63 -6.98 11.16
C HIS A 111 3.51 -6.07 10.29
N MET A 112 4.70 -5.68 10.76
CA MET A 112 5.63 -4.86 9.98
C MET A 112 6.09 -5.58 8.70
N ALA A 113 6.40 -6.88 8.79
CA ALA A 113 6.72 -7.72 7.64
C ALA A 113 5.53 -7.83 6.67
N GLY A 114 4.31 -8.01 7.21
CA GLY A 114 3.08 -8.02 6.42
C GLY A 114 2.88 -6.72 5.64
N ILE A 115 3.08 -5.56 6.27
CA ILE A 115 3.03 -4.25 5.60
C ILE A 115 4.08 -4.18 4.48
N GLY A 116 5.30 -4.65 4.74
CA GLY A 116 6.37 -4.69 3.75
C GLY A 116 6.00 -5.53 2.52
N ILE A 117 5.51 -6.75 2.74
CA ILE A 117 5.06 -7.65 1.67
C ILE A 117 3.91 -7.01 0.89
N GLY A 118 2.90 -6.49 1.59
CA GLY A 118 1.78 -5.78 0.98
C GLY A 118 2.22 -4.59 0.14
N ALA A 119 3.16 -3.78 0.63
CA ALA A 119 3.72 -2.64 -0.10
C ALA A 119 4.45 -3.06 -1.38
N VAL A 120 5.23 -4.15 -1.33
CA VAL A 120 5.89 -4.72 -2.52
C VAL A 120 4.85 -5.19 -3.54
N ILE A 121 3.83 -5.94 -3.12
CA ILE A 121 2.74 -6.37 -4.00
C ILE A 121 2.02 -5.16 -4.61
N ASN A 122 1.72 -4.16 -3.79
CA ASN A 122 1.04 -2.94 -4.21
C ASN A 122 1.85 -2.22 -5.29
N TYR A 123 3.17 -2.08 -5.07
CA TYR A 123 4.08 -1.51 -6.06
C TYR A 123 4.14 -2.32 -7.36
N LEU A 124 4.24 -3.65 -7.27
CA LEU A 124 4.27 -4.52 -8.45
C LEU A 124 2.95 -4.50 -9.23
N GLY A 125 1.81 -4.47 -8.54
CA GLY A 125 0.50 -4.32 -9.15
C GLY A 125 0.39 -2.99 -9.90
N HIS A 126 0.76 -1.89 -9.26
CA HIS A 126 0.80 -0.59 -9.93
C HIS A 126 1.80 -0.55 -11.08
N LYS A 127 2.96 -1.19 -10.96
CA LYS A 127 3.94 -1.35 -12.05
C LYS A 127 3.35 -2.07 -13.27
N ALA A 128 2.56 -3.12 -13.05
CA ALA A 128 1.98 -3.92 -14.12
C ALA A 128 0.78 -3.24 -14.81
N PHE A 129 -0.10 -2.58 -14.04
CA PHE A 129 -1.35 -2.02 -14.55
C PHE A 129 -1.28 -0.52 -14.88
N THR A 130 -0.53 0.27 -14.10
CA THR A 130 -0.48 1.73 -14.25
C THR A 130 0.62 2.20 -15.21
N PHE A 131 1.74 1.45 -15.33
CA PHE A 131 2.91 1.88 -16.12
C PHE A 131 3.10 1.20 -17.49
N ARG A 132 2.23 0.27 -17.88
CA ARG A 132 2.19 -0.20 -19.28
C ARG A 132 1.64 0.93 -20.15
N LYS A 133 2.55 1.64 -20.82
CA LYS A 133 2.22 2.51 -21.97
C LYS A 133 1.44 1.67 -22.98
N SER A 134 0.26 2.13 -23.37
CA SER A 134 -0.43 1.58 -24.55
C SER A 134 0.53 1.66 -25.74
N PRO A 135 0.74 0.57 -26.51
CA PRO A 135 1.60 0.56 -27.70
C PRO A 135 1.09 1.41 -28.89
N GLU A 136 0.10 2.28 -28.68
CA GLU A 136 -0.67 2.91 -29.75
C GLU A 136 -0.23 4.34 -30.05
N GLN A 137 1.09 4.57 -30.16
CA GLN A 137 1.63 5.81 -30.74
C GLN A 137 2.75 5.55 -31.76
N SER A 138 2.88 4.30 -32.21
CA SER A 138 3.83 3.89 -33.26
C SER A 138 3.13 3.69 -34.60
N GLN A 139 2.27 4.62 -35.02
CA GLN A 139 1.90 4.71 -36.44
C GLN A 139 2.80 5.79 -37.07
N PRO A 140 3.72 5.42 -37.97
CA PRO A 140 4.35 6.42 -38.82
C PRO A 140 3.24 7.02 -39.69
N GLN A 141 3.05 8.33 -39.58
CA GLN A 141 2.26 9.10 -40.53
C GLN A 141 2.87 8.88 -41.92
N CYS A 142 2.21 8.10 -42.76
CA CYS A 142 2.43 8.19 -44.21
C CYS A 142 1.90 9.55 -44.66
N GLY A 143 2.79 10.54 -44.82
CA GLY A 143 2.56 11.69 -45.70
C GLY A 143 3.11 11.32 -47.09
N SER A 144 2.26 11.20 -48.11
CA SER A 144 1.59 12.24 -48.90
C SER A 144 2.41 12.59 -50.13
#